data_AF-A0A4Z0V891-F1
#
_entry.id   AF-A0A4Z0V891-F1
#
_cell.length_a   1.000
_cell.length_b   1.000
_cell.length_c   1.000
_cell.angle_alpha   90.00
_cell.angle_beta   90.00
_cell.angle_gamma   90.00
#
_symmetry.space_group_name_H-M   'P 1'
#
loop_
_entity.id
_entity.type
_entity.pdbx_description
1 polymer ?
#
loop_
_entity_poly.entity_id
_entity_poly.type
_entity_poly.pdbx_seq_one_letter_code
_entity_poly.pdbx_strand_id
1 'polypeptide(L)'
;MANSKQLPHTTTEWTGYTLDELRYVRAYTAARMELNRERVISRIDGMRKKGFKPGAPKGLIGKVVGAFGYLDIVLIAWRAGRKLFRVTRAIKGK
;
A
#
# COMPACT_ATOMS: atom_id res chain seq x y z
N MET A 1 23.34 13.62 5.38
CA MET A 1 22.78 14.22 4.16
C MET A 1 22.81 13.14 3.08
N ALA A 2 21.65 12.62 2.66
CA ALA A 2 21.60 11.60 1.62
C ALA A 2 22.05 12.19 0.28
N ASN A 3 22.87 11.44 -0.48
CA ASN A 3 23.38 11.85 -1.79
C ASN A 3 22.21 11.90 -2.79
N SER A 4 21.49 13.02 -2.83
CA SER A 4 20.38 13.21 -3.75
C SER A 4 20.94 13.40 -5.15
N LYS A 5 20.54 12.52 -6.07
CA LYS A 5 20.92 12.60 -7.49
C LYS A 5 20.58 14.00 -8.00
N GLN A 6 21.61 14.79 -8.33
CA GLN A 6 21.41 16.12 -8.90
C GLN A 6 20.72 15.97 -10.25
N LEU A 7 19.51 16.50 -10.33
CA LEU A 7 18.73 16.49 -11.55
C LEU A 7 19.15 17.70 -12.40
N PRO A 8 19.11 17.59 -13.73
CA PRO A 8 19.60 18.67 -14.58
C PRO A 8 18.73 19.94 -14.47
N HIS A 9 17.46 19.81 -14.05
CA HIS A 9 16.57 20.96 -13.78
C HIS A 9 16.79 21.63 -12.41
N THR A 10 17.77 21.17 -11.63
CA THR A 10 18.14 21.79 -10.35
C THR A 10 19.26 22.82 -10.50
N THR A 11 19.85 22.95 -11.70
CA THR A 11 20.92 23.91 -11.98
C THR A 11 20.35 25.23 -12.49
N THR A 12 21.04 26.34 -12.20
CA THR A 12 20.65 27.70 -12.64
C THR A 12 20.75 27.91 -14.15
N GLU A 13 21.47 27.04 -14.86
CA GLU A 13 21.67 27.09 -16.31
C GLU A 13 20.64 26.26 -17.10
N TRP A 14 19.60 25.75 -16.43
CA TRP A 14 18.62 24.90 -17.06
C TRP A 14 17.71 25.67 -18.04
N THR A 15 17.84 25.38 -19.34
CA THR A 15 17.08 26.04 -20.41
C THR A 15 15.77 25.32 -20.76
N GLY A 16 15.47 24.18 -20.13
CA GLY A 16 14.28 23.37 -20.40
C GLY A 16 14.63 22.02 -21.03
N TYR A 17 13.63 21.13 -21.12
CA TYR A 17 13.78 19.87 -21.85
C TYR A 17 13.47 20.08 -23.33
N THR A 18 14.27 19.46 -24.18
CA THR A 18 13.93 19.29 -25.60
C THR A 18 12.77 18.29 -25.76
N LEU A 19 12.12 18.31 -26.93
CA LEU A 19 11.00 17.41 -27.21
C LEU A 19 11.41 15.93 -27.11
N ASP A 20 12.60 15.58 -27.59
CA ASP A 20 13.09 14.20 -27.55
C ASP A 20 13.43 13.75 -26.13
N GLU A 21 14.00 14.63 -25.29
CA GLU A 21 14.21 14.33 -23.88
C GLU A 21 12.89 14.11 -23.15
N LEU A 22 11.85 14.91 -23.43
CA LEU A 22 10.52 14.70 -22.86
C LEU A 22 9.91 13.36 -23.30
N ARG A 23 10.06 12.98 -24.57
CA ARG A 23 9.60 11.68 -25.08
C ARG A 23 10.35 10.54 -24.41
N TYR A 24 11.67 10.66 -24.25
CA TYR A 24 12.48 9.70 -23.56
C TYR A 24 12.07 9.54 -22.09
N VAL A 25 11.92 10.64 -21.35
CA VAL A 25 11.51 10.63 -19.94
C VAL A 25 10.13 9.98 -19.80
N ARG A 26 9.18 10.26 -20.69
CA ARG A 26 7.86 9.60 -20.69
C ARG A 26 7.98 8.10 -20.93
N ALA A 27 8.70 7.68 -21.97
CA ALA A 27 8.88 6.26 -22.28
C ALA A 27 9.58 5.51 -21.14
N TYR A 28 10.64 6.08 -20.59
CA TYR A 28 11.37 5.53 -19.45
C TYR A 28 10.48 5.43 -18.21
N THR A 29 9.68 6.45 -17.93
CA THR A 29 8.76 6.45 -16.78
C THR A 29 7.67 5.40 -16.95
N ALA A 30 7.10 5.27 -18.15
CA ALA A 30 6.10 4.24 -18.47
C ALA A 30 6.67 2.83 -18.27
N ALA A 31 7.87 2.55 -18.81
CA ALA A 31 8.54 1.27 -18.63
C ALA A 31 8.82 0.97 -17.15
N ARG A 32 9.26 1.99 -16.38
CA ARG A 32 9.50 1.84 -14.94
C ARG A 32 8.21 1.56 -14.16
N MET A 33 7.10 2.18 -14.56
CA MET A 33 5.78 1.90 -13.97
C MET A 33 5.33 0.47 -14.26
N GLU A 34 5.53 -0.02 -15.47
CA GLU A 34 5.19 -1.39 -15.86
C GLU A 34 5.98 -2.42 -15.05
N LEU A 35 7.30 -2.27 -14.94
CA LEU A 35 8.14 -3.12 -14.10
C LEU A 35 7.72 -3.12 -12.62
N ASN A 36 7.38 -1.95 -12.08
CA ASN A 36 6.90 -1.85 -10.71
C ASN A 36 5.52 -2.50 -10.54
N ARG A 37 4.63 -2.37 -11.53
CA ARG A 37 3.33 -3.02 -11.55
C ARG A 37 3.49 -4.54 -11.53
N GLU A 38 4.35 -5.10 -12.36
CA GLU A 38 4.69 -6.53 -12.36
C GLU A 38 5.29 -6.98 -11.03
N ARG A 39 6.16 -6.17 -10.43
CA ARG A 39 6.74 -6.47 -9.11
C ARG A 39 5.67 -6.49 -8.01
N VAL A 40 4.68 -5.60 -8.06
CA VAL A 40 3.57 -5.59 -7.11
C VAL A 40 2.67 -6.80 -7.33
N ILE A 41 2.29 -7.09 -8.58
CA ILE A 41 1.45 -8.24 -8.92
C ILE A 41 2.14 -9.54 -8.50
N SER A 42 3.41 -9.73 -8.81
CA SER A 42 4.18 -10.92 -8.41
C SER A 42 4.32 -11.07 -6.89
N ARG A 43 4.43 -9.96 -6.15
CA ARG A 43 4.40 -9.99 -4.67
C ARG A 43 3.02 -10.39 -4.14
N ILE A 44 1.95 -9.84 -4.71
CA ILE A 44 0.57 -10.20 -4.34
C ILE A 44 0.30 -11.68 -4.65
N ASP A 45 0.68 -12.15 -5.83
CA ASP A 45 0.56 -13.55 -6.22
C ASP A 45 1.42 -14.46 -5.34
N GLY A 46 2.62 -14.02 -4.99
CA GLY A 46 3.50 -14.70 -4.03
C GLY A 46 2.86 -14.81 -2.65
N MET A 47 2.20 -13.75 -2.15
CA MET A 47 1.47 -13.76 -0.89
C MET A 47 0.23 -14.67 -0.94
N ARG A 48 -0.50 -14.65 -2.07
CA ARG A 48 -1.65 -15.52 -2.30
C ARG A 48 -1.23 -17.00 -2.35
N LYS A 49 -0.13 -17.32 -3.02
CA LYS A 49 0.40 -18.69 -3.16
C LYS A 49 1.07 -19.19 -1.88
N LYS A 50 1.78 -18.36 -1.13
CA LYS A 50 2.46 -18.77 0.12
C LYS A 50 1.53 -18.86 1.32
N GLY A 51 0.33 -18.28 1.27
CA GLY A 51 -0.56 -18.22 2.42
C GLY A 51 0.02 -17.31 3.52
N PHE A 52 -0.76 -16.33 3.95
CA PHE A 52 -0.30 -15.35 4.95
C PHE A 52 0.08 -16.04 6.28
N LYS A 53 1.37 -16.09 6.61
CA LYS A 53 1.88 -16.31 7.98
C LYS A 53 2.99 -15.30 8.21
N PRO A 54 2.73 -14.27 9.05
CA PRO A 54 3.36 -14.33 10.36
C PRO A 54 2.45 -13.78 11.48
N GLY A 55 2.21 -14.58 12.52
CA GLY A 55 1.79 -14.11 13.85
C GLY A 55 0.33 -14.29 14.28
N ALA A 56 -0.61 -14.71 13.43
CA ALA A 56 -2.01 -14.86 13.84
C ALA A 56 -2.29 -16.20 14.57
N PRO A 57 -3.04 -16.20 15.69
CA PRO A 57 -3.43 -17.42 16.39
C PRO A 57 -4.22 -18.34 15.44
N LYS A 58 -3.97 -19.65 15.51
CA LYS A 58 -4.35 -20.71 14.56
C LYS A 58 -5.88 -20.94 14.31
N GLY A 59 -6.73 -19.94 14.43
CA GLY A 59 -8.19 -20.04 14.27
C GLY A 59 -8.76 -19.47 12.96
N LEU A 60 -10.00 -19.86 12.64
CA LEU A 60 -10.81 -19.44 11.48
C LEU A 60 -10.77 -17.92 11.20
N ILE A 61 -10.66 -17.11 12.24
CA ILE A 61 -10.57 -15.64 12.16
C ILE A 61 -9.36 -15.17 11.35
N GLY A 62 -8.21 -15.85 11.44
CA GLY A 62 -7.00 -15.48 10.67
C GLY A 62 -7.15 -15.72 9.16
N LYS A 63 -7.97 -16.70 8.76
CA LYS A 63 -8.26 -16.98 7.34
C LYS A 63 -9.24 -15.96 6.74
N VAL A 64 -10.20 -15.52 7.54
CA VAL A 64 -11.22 -14.54 7.10
C VAL A 64 -10.60 -13.14 6.98
N VAL A 65 -9.78 -12.73 7.94
CA VAL A 65 -9.08 -11.43 7.91
C VAL A 65 -8.10 -11.32 6.74
N GLY A 66 -7.46 -12.42 6.31
CA GLY A 66 -6.59 -12.40 5.13
C GLY A 66 -7.32 -12.27 3.78
N ALA A 67 -8.62 -12.56 3.73
CA ALA A 67 -9.45 -12.40 2.54
C ALA A 67 -10.05 -10.98 2.40
N PHE A 68 -10.09 -10.22 3.49
CA PHE A 68 -10.64 -8.87 3.54
C PHE A 68 -9.53 -7.83 3.43
N GLY A 69 -9.73 -6.82 2.58
CA GLY A 69 -8.77 -5.74 2.40
C GLY A 69 -8.62 -4.89 3.67
N TYR A 70 -7.56 -4.08 3.77
CA TYR A 70 -7.31 -3.20 4.92
C TYR A 70 -8.53 -2.32 5.28
N LEU A 71 -9.27 -1.85 4.26
CA LEU A 71 -10.49 -1.06 4.42
C LEU A 71 -11.64 -1.85 5.08
N ASP A 72 -11.80 -3.12 4.71
CA ASP A 72 -12.84 -3.98 5.27
C ASP A 72 -12.55 -4.33 6.73
N ILE A 73 -11.28 -4.56 7.07
CA ILE A 73 -10.84 -4.78 8.44
C ILE A 73 -11.14 -3.55 9.31
N VAL A 74 -10.87 -2.34 8.82
CA VAL A 74 -11.17 -1.08 9.51
C VAL A 74 -12.68 -0.91 9.72
N LEU A 75 -13.50 -1.18 8.71
CA LEU A 75 -14.96 -1.09 8.81
C LEU A 75 -15.54 -2.09 9.80
N ILE A 76 -15.07 -3.34 9.78
CA ILE A 76 -15.50 -4.38 10.71
C ILE A 76 -15.07 -4.04 12.14
N ALA A 77 -13.82 -3.60 12.33
CA ALA A 77 -13.31 -3.18 13.63
C ALA A 77 -14.10 -1.99 14.20
N TRP A 78 -14.42 -0.99 13.37
CA TRP A 78 -15.24 0.15 13.78
C TRP A 78 -16.65 -0.27 14.18
N ARG A 79 -17.30 -1.12 13.37
CA ARG A 79 -18.67 -1.58 13.64
C ARG A 79 -18.76 -2.47 14.88
N ALA A 80 -17.79 -3.36 15.07
CA ALA A 80 -17.68 -4.21 16.26
C ALA A 80 -17.35 -3.39 17.51
N GLY A 81 -16.39 -2.47 17.41
CA GLY A 81 -16.00 -1.55 18.48
C GLY A 81 -17.17 -0.68 18.95
N ARG A 82 -17.99 -0.15 18.03
CA ARG A 82 -19.16 0.67 18.37
C ARG A 82 -20.24 -0.10 19.11
N LYS A 83 -20.42 -1.40 18.82
CA LYS A 83 -21.34 -2.28 19.56
C LYS A 83 -20.78 -2.62 20.95
N LEU A 84 -19.51 -3.01 21.03
CA LEU A 84 -18.85 -3.31 22.31
C LEU A 84 -18.83 -2.09 23.23
N PHE A 85 -18.53 -0.91 22.70
CA PHE A 85 -18.55 0.35 23.46
C PHE A 85 -19.94 0.68 24.02
N ARG A 86 -21.00 0.36 23.28
CA ARG A 86 -22.37 0.59 23.74
C ARG A 86 -22.76 -0.36 24.87
N VAL A 87 -22.32 -1.62 24.79
CA VAL A 87 -22.53 -2.64 25.85
C VAL A 87 -21.71 -2.29 27.09
N THR A 88 -20.44 -1.94 26.96
CA THR A 88 -19.61 -1.55 28.11
C THR A 88 -20.09 -0.26 28.76
N ARG A 89 -20.58 0.72 27.99
CA ARG A 89 -21.22 1.93 28.52
C ARG A 89 -22.54 1.63 29.24
N ALA A 90 -23.34 0.68 28.75
CA ALA A 90 -24.59 0.29 29.41
C ALA A 90 -24.36 -0.46 30.72
N ILE A 91 -23.27 -1.24 30.83
CA ILE A 91 -22.89 -1.96 32.05
C ILE A 91 -22.25 -1.00 33.07
N LYS A 92 -21.43 -0.05 32.63
CA LYS A 92 -20.76 0.93 33.51
C LYS A 92 -21.66 2.10 33.94
N GLY A 93 -22.85 2.21 33.36
CA GLY A 93 -23.89 3.20 33.70
C GLY A 93 -25.00 2.67 34.60
N LYS A 94 -24.87 1.43 35.08
CA LYS A 94 -25.56 0.91 36.27
C LYS A 94 -24.57 0.92 37.43
#